data_AF-A0A8I0HF06-F1
#
_entry.id   AF-A0A8I0HF06-F1
#
_cell.length_a   1.000
_cell.length_b   1.000
_cell.length_c   1.000
_cell.angle_alpha   90.00
_cell.angle_beta   90.00
_cell.angle_gamma   90.00
#
_symmetry.space_group_name_H-M   'P 1'
#
loop_
_entity.id
_entity.type
_entity.pdbx_description
1 polymer ?
#
loop_
_entity_poly.entity_id
_entity_poly.type
_entity_poly.pdbx_seq_one_letter_code
_entity_poly.pdbx_strand_id
1 'polypeptide(L)'
;KIFTNVVYKNINNYRGTEEKAIKTVSELCTKYGYDTSQYSHISTEYNSEDSKDANIWTVKYNKEYDGIVNIYEEITIGIVPEINELYYFIY
;
A
#
# COMPACT_ATOMS: atom_id res chain seq x y z
N LYS A 1 -6.40 14.45 4.39
CA LYS A 1 -7.52 13.55 4.75
C LYS A 1 -8.04 12.93 3.46
N ILE A 2 -7.58 11.74 3.13
CA ILE A 2 -7.99 11.04 1.90
C ILE A 2 -8.96 9.97 2.35
N PHE A 3 -10.26 10.29 2.28
CA PHE A 3 -11.37 9.33 2.17
C PHE A 3 -12.73 10.02 2.17
N THR A 4 -13.68 9.37 1.50
CA THR A 4 -15.11 9.62 1.67
C THR A 4 -15.65 8.77 2.83
N ASN A 5 -16.58 9.32 3.61
CA ASN A 5 -17.20 8.67 4.78
C ASN A 5 -17.86 7.29 4.47
N VAL A 6 -18.08 6.99 3.18
CA VAL A 6 -18.75 5.77 2.71
C VAL A 6 -17.80 4.57 2.73
N VAL A 7 -16.54 4.75 2.32
CA VAL A 7 -15.55 3.65 2.30
C VAL A 7 -15.28 3.16 3.72
N TYR A 8 -15.08 4.06 4.67
CA TYR A 8 -14.88 3.70 6.08
C TYR A 8 -16.03 2.88 6.67
N LYS A 9 -17.28 3.20 6.33
CA LYS A 9 -18.46 2.52 6.89
C LYS A 9 -18.58 1.06 6.44
N ASN A 10 -18.08 0.73 5.25
CA ASN A 10 -18.26 -0.58 4.62
C ASN A 10 -16.93 -1.31 4.40
N ILE A 11 -15.82 -0.83 4.97
CA ILE A 11 -14.48 -1.32 4.64
C ILE A 11 -14.33 -2.83 4.86
N ASN A 12 -15.03 -3.39 5.86
CA ASN A 12 -14.99 -4.82 6.19
C ASN A 12 -15.68 -5.72 5.15
N ASN A 13 -16.40 -5.15 4.18
CA ASN A 13 -17.06 -5.90 3.11
C ASN A 13 -16.12 -6.17 1.91
N TYR A 14 -14.95 -5.53 1.88
CA TYR A 14 -13.98 -5.69 0.80
C TYR A 14 -12.91 -6.71 1.17
N ARG A 15 -12.25 -7.27 0.16
CA ARG A 15 -11.06 -8.11 0.32
C ARG A 15 -9.92 -7.62 -0.56
N GLY A 16 -8.77 -8.26 -0.45
CA GLY A 16 -7.63 -7.93 -1.28
C GLY A 16 -6.59 -9.03 -1.27
N THR A 17 -5.77 -9.05 -2.31
CA THR A 17 -4.58 -9.90 -2.37
C THR A 17 -3.34 -9.02 -2.39
N GLU A 18 -2.22 -9.60 -1.97
CA GLU A 18 -0.92 -8.95 -2.02
C GLU A 18 -0.58 -8.46 -3.43
N GLU A 19 -0.76 -9.31 -4.44
CA GLU A 19 -0.50 -8.98 -5.84
C GLU A 19 -1.32 -7.77 -6.30
N LYS A 20 -2.62 -7.73 -5.94
CA LYS A 20 -3.49 -6.61 -6.30
C LYS A 20 -3.09 -5.34 -5.55
N ALA A 21 -2.70 -5.44 -4.29
CA ALA A 21 -2.21 -4.30 -3.51
C ALA A 21 -0.95 -3.69 -4.14
N ILE A 22 0.08 -4.50 -4.43
CA ILE A 22 1.33 -4.05 -5.05
C ILE A 22 1.05 -3.39 -6.41
N LYS A 23 0.22 -4.04 -7.25
CA LYS A 23 -0.14 -3.50 -8.56
C LYS A 23 -0.81 -2.13 -8.42
N THR A 24 -1.85 -2.03 -7.60
CA THR A 24 -2.61 -0.78 -7.48
C THR A 24 -1.77 0.33 -6.86
N VAL A 25 -0.90 0.02 -5.89
CA VAL A 25 0.00 1.02 -5.32
C VAL A 25 1.03 1.51 -6.35
N SER A 26 1.61 0.62 -7.16
CA SER A 26 2.50 0.98 -8.26
C SER A 26 1.82 1.92 -9.28
N GLU A 27 0.57 1.62 -9.64
CA GLU A 27 -0.25 2.47 -10.52
C GLU A 27 -0.51 3.86 -9.88
N LEU A 28 -0.78 3.92 -8.57
CA LEU A 28 -0.98 5.17 -7.84
C LEU A 28 0.30 5.99 -7.75
N CYS A 29 1.43 5.38 -7.40
CA CYS A 29 2.72 6.06 -7.37
C CYS A 29 3.04 6.70 -8.72
N THR A 30 2.88 5.94 -9.80
CA THR A 30 3.05 6.43 -11.18
C THR A 30 2.11 7.59 -11.48
N LYS A 31 0.82 7.47 -11.14
CA LYS A 31 -0.19 8.51 -11.37
C LYS A 31 0.13 9.82 -10.62
N TYR A 32 0.70 9.74 -9.43
CA TYR A 32 1.05 10.90 -8.62
C TYR A 32 2.49 11.40 -8.82
N GLY A 33 3.27 10.77 -9.71
CA GLY A 33 4.63 11.20 -10.05
C GLY A 33 5.71 10.76 -9.05
N TYR A 34 5.44 9.75 -8.22
CA TYR A 34 6.45 9.13 -7.36
C TYR A 34 7.24 8.09 -8.16
N ASP A 35 8.54 8.34 -8.32
CA ASP A 35 9.46 7.40 -8.97
C ASP A 35 9.79 6.23 -8.04
N THR A 36 9.07 5.12 -8.21
CA THR A 36 9.32 3.89 -7.43
C THR A 36 10.53 3.11 -7.91
N SER A 37 11.18 3.47 -9.03
CA SER A 37 12.35 2.74 -9.55
C SER A 37 13.59 2.84 -8.65
N GLN A 38 13.63 3.85 -7.79
CA GLN A 38 14.69 4.07 -6.81
C GLN A 38 14.54 3.21 -5.55
N TYR A 39 13.43 2.50 -5.42
CA TYR A 39 13.12 1.66 -4.27
C TYR A 39 13.28 0.20 -4.68
N SER A 40 14.26 -0.45 -4.10
CA SER A 40 14.62 -1.85 -4.40
C SER A 40 13.98 -2.84 -3.43
N HIS A 41 13.56 -2.38 -2.25
CA HIS A 41 12.89 -3.21 -1.27
C HIS A 41 11.39 -2.89 -1.21
N ILE A 42 10.55 -3.90 -1.45
CA ILE A 42 9.09 -3.81 -1.35
C ILE A 42 8.62 -4.82 -0.31
N SER A 43 7.88 -4.36 0.69
CA SER A 43 7.24 -5.23 1.68
C SER A 43 5.76 -4.92 1.80
N THR A 44 4.99 -5.90 2.26
CA THR A 44 3.55 -5.77 2.46
C THR A 44 3.12 -6.16 3.87
N GLU A 45 2.12 -5.46 4.38
CA GLU A 45 1.43 -5.77 5.63
C GLU A 45 -0.08 -5.73 5.40
N TYR A 46 -0.86 -6.37 6.26
CA TYR A 46 -2.31 -6.39 6.16
C TYR A 46 -2.95 -6.36 7.54
N ASN A 47 -4.21 -5.91 7.60
CA ASN A 47 -4.89 -5.58 8.86
C ASN A 47 -5.64 -6.76 9.53
N SER A 48 -5.29 -7.99 9.19
CA SER A 48 -5.95 -9.21 9.68
C SER A 48 -4.90 -10.26 10.06
N GLU A 49 -5.31 -11.28 10.81
CA GLU A 49 -4.44 -12.43 11.15
C GLU A 49 -4.15 -13.32 9.93
N ASP A 50 -5.14 -13.46 9.04
CA ASP A 50 -5.03 -14.19 7.78
C ASP A 50 -5.26 -13.25 6.59
N SER A 51 -4.39 -13.34 5.58
CA SER A 51 -4.45 -12.49 4.39
C SER A 51 -5.74 -12.66 3.59
N LYS A 52 -6.42 -13.81 3.68
CA LYS A 52 -7.71 -14.03 3.02
C LYS A 52 -8.84 -13.14 3.58
N ASP A 53 -8.68 -12.68 4.82
CA ASP A 53 -9.65 -11.85 5.52
C ASP A 53 -9.26 -10.36 5.48
N ALA A 54 -8.07 -10.04 4.96
CA ALA A 54 -7.58 -8.69 4.86
C ALA A 54 -8.36 -7.83 3.87
N ASN A 55 -8.71 -6.63 4.31
CA ASN A 55 -9.40 -5.61 3.53
C ASN A 55 -8.58 -4.33 3.36
N ILE A 56 -7.55 -4.14 4.19
CA ILE A 56 -6.56 -3.07 4.07
C ILE A 56 -5.19 -3.71 3.92
N TRP A 57 -4.49 -3.28 2.87
CA TRP A 57 -3.12 -3.70 2.59
C TRP A 57 -2.21 -2.49 2.64
N THR A 58 -1.07 -2.64 3.28
CA THR A 58 0.00 -1.66 3.32
C THR A 58 1.10 -2.13 2.40
N VAL A 59 1.57 -1.29 1.50
CA VAL A 59 2.75 -1.53 0.67
C VAL A 59 3.81 -0.49 1.06
N LYS A 60 5.00 -0.98 1.40
CA LYS A 60 6.16 -0.16 1.76
C LYS A 60 7.20 -0.27 0.66
N TYR A 61 7.68 0.87 0.21
CA TYR A 61 8.83 0.99 -0.70
C TYR A 61 9.97 1.60 0.09
N ASN A 62 11.09 0.88 0.25
CA ASN A 62 12.29 1.40 0.90
C ASN A 62 13.47 1.44 -0.08
N LYS A 63 14.33 2.45 0.08
CA LYS A 63 15.64 2.41 -0.57
C LYS A 63 16.52 1.39 0.12
N GLU A 64 17.34 0.70 -0.67
CA GLU A 64 18.34 -0.25 -0.16
C GLU A 64 19.72 0.19 -0.64
N TYR A 65 20.69 0.16 0.27
CA TYR A 65 22.08 0.50 0.02
C TYR A 65 22.95 -0.66 0.48
N ASP A 66 23.68 -1.29 -0.44
CA ASP A 66 24.58 -2.41 -0.13
C ASP A 66 23.91 -3.54 0.68
N GLY A 67 22.65 -3.86 0.38
CA GLY A 67 21.87 -4.88 1.10
C GLY A 67 21.19 -4.38 2.40
N ILE A 68 21.36 -3.11 2.75
CA ILE A 68 20.81 -2.51 3.98
C ILE A 68 19.58 -1.67 3.61
N VAL A 69 18.43 -2.07 4.13
CA VAL A 69 17.16 -1.35 3.95
C VAL A 69 17.16 -0.06 4.78
N ASN A 70 17.00 1.09 4.13
CA ASN A 70 16.84 2.37 4.81
C ASN A 70 15.37 2.63 5.15
N ILE A 71 14.99 2.35 6.41
CA ILE A 71 13.62 2.56 6.91
C ILE A 71 13.23 4.04 7.02
N TYR A 72 14.18 4.98 6.89
CA TYR A 72 13.92 6.42 6.92
C TYR A 72 13.68 7.02 5.53
N GLU A 73 14.01 6.29 4.46
CA GLU A 73 13.69 6.65 3.07
C GLU A 73 12.64 5.67 2.55
N GLU A 74 11.41 5.84 3.04
CA GLU A 74 10.27 4.96 2.80
C GLU A 74 9.08 5.71 2.18
N ILE A 75 8.37 5.04 1.25
CA ILE A 75 6.98 5.39 0.92
C ILE A 75 6.07 4.31 1.50
N THR A 76 5.15 4.70 2.40
CA THR A 76 4.17 3.79 3.00
C THR A 76 2.78 4.09 2.46
N ILE A 77 2.14 3.12 1.82
CA ILE A 77 0.84 3.31 1.18
C ILE A 77 -0.13 2.25 1.67
N GLY A 78 -1.15 2.67 2.43
CA GLY A 78 -2.31 1.84 2.75
C GLY A 78 -3.33 1.89 1.61
N ILE A 79 -3.97 0.77 1.28
CA ILE A 79 -4.96 0.68 0.21
C ILE A 79 -6.06 -0.31 0.54
N VAL A 80 -7.26 -0.09 -0.04
CA VAL A 80 -8.32 -1.11 -0.15
C VAL A 80 -8.28 -1.67 -1.58
N PRO A 81 -7.65 -2.85 -1.82
CA PRO A 81 -7.29 -3.29 -3.17
C PRO A 81 -8.48 -3.53 -4.11
N GLU A 82 -9.59 -4.06 -3.60
CA GLU A 82 -10.77 -4.40 -4.42
C GLU A 82 -11.40 -3.18 -5.10
N ILE A 83 -11.41 -2.03 -4.42
CA ILE A 83 -11.96 -0.77 -4.95
C ILE A 83 -10.89 0.22 -5.42
N ASN A 84 -9.61 -0.15 -5.33
CA ASN A 84 -8.45 0.68 -5.68
C ASN A 84 -8.41 2.05 -4.96
N GLU A 85 -8.86 2.11 -3.70
CA GLU A 85 -8.95 3.36 -2.93
C GLU A 85 -7.82 3.49 -1.91
N LEU A 86 -7.15 4.63 -1.93
CA LEU A 86 -6.04 4.97 -1.03
C LEU A 86 -6.53 5.06 0.42
N TYR A 87 -5.91 4.28 1.33
CA TYR A 87 -6.20 4.28 2.76
C TYR A 87 -5.39 5.28 3.59
N TYR A 88 -4.09 5.31 3.37
CA TYR A 88 -3.24 6.39 3.83
C TYR A 88 -2.01 6.45 2.93
N PHE A 89 -1.29 7.56 3.02
CA PHE A 89 -0.05 7.78 2.30
C PHE A 89 0.91 8.51 3.24
N ILE A 90 2.09 7.94 3.45
CA ILE A 90 3.19 8.50 4.23
C ILE A 90 4.42 8.51 3.32
N TYR A 91 5.09 9.65 3.26
CA TYR A 91 6.31 9.92 2.50
C TYR A 91 7.18 10.88 3.31
#